data_AF-A0A9P5R5P2-F1
#
_entry.id   AF-A0A9P5R5P2-F1
#
_cell.length_a   1.000
_cell.length_b   1.000
_cell.length_c   1.000
_cell.angle_alpha   90.00
_cell.angle_beta   90.00
_cell.angle_gamma   90.00
#
_symmetry.space_group_name_H-M   'P 1'
#
loop_
_entity.id
_entity.type
_entity.pdbx_description
1 polymer ?
#
loop_
_entity_poly.entity_id
_entity_poly.type
_entity_poly.pdbx_seq_one_letter_code
_entity_poly.pdbx_strand_id
1 'polypeptide(L)'
;SISDFQIRDLNDEINKLMREKYRWEQQIVDLGGIDYRITGPKTLDAQGKEVPGARGYKYFGRAKDLPGVKELFQPKPLTLKEKTRAELHRNVDADYYGYRDEEDGTLLEFEEEQERIAMEKALEQAEEADEDTMEVDGQQGERSQALGTLYVPSQKEVEEYLVKRRKQAILDRYVNEDLVKTA
;
A
#
# COMPACT_ATOMS: atom_id res chain seq x y z
N SER A 1 -35.36 -35.79 17.63
CA SER A 1 -34.82 -34.41 17.61
C SER A 1 -35.72 -33.55 16.74
N ILE A 2 -36.07 -32.33 17.19
CA ILE A 2 -36.89 -31.39 16.39
C ILE A 2 -36.11 -30.97 15.13
N SER A 3 -36.79 -30.90 13.99
CA SER A 3 -36.23 -30.48 12.70
C SER A 3 -36.04 -28.97 12.62
N ASP A 4 -35.14 -28.51 11.74
CA ASP A 4 -34.87 -27.08 11.57
C ASP A 4 -36.10 -26.28 11.10
N PHE A 5 -37.01 -26.90 10.33
CA PHE A 5 -38.27 -26.27 9.93
C PHE A 5 -39.21 -26.09 11.12
N GLN A 6 -39.37 -27.13 11.94
CA GLN A 6 -40.19 -27.05 13.16
C GLN A 6 -39.65 -25.99 14.14
N ILE A 7 -38.32 -25.81 14.22
CA ILE A 7 -37.72 -24.76 15.05
C ILE A 7 -38.07 -23.37 14.52
N ARG A 8 -38.15 -23.18 13.20
CA ARG A 8 -38.58 -21.91 12.60
C ARG A 8 -40.03 -21.61 12.95
N ASP A 9 -40.92 -22.58 12.75
CA ASP A 9 -42.35 -22.43 13.03
C ASP A 9 -42.60 -22.09 14.51
N LEU A 10 -41.91 -22.79 15.42
CA LEU A 10 -41.97 -22.49 16.86
C LEU A 10 -41.44 -21.09 17.18
N ASN A 11 -40.39 -20.64 16.50
CA ASN A 11 -39.86 -19.29 16.69
C ASN A 11 -40.86 -18.22 16.20
N ASP A 12 -41.54 -18.46 15.08
CA ASP A 12 -42.60 -17.58 14.58
C ASP A 12 -43.80 -17.52 15.52
N GLU A 13 -44.20 -18.67 16.08
CA GLU A 13 -45.26 -18.74 17.08
C GLU A 13 -44.90 -17.95 18.35
N ILE A 14 -43.67 -18.10 18.86
CA ILE A 14 -43.19 -17.31 20.00
C ILE A 14 -43.23 -15.81 19.67
N ASN A 15 -42.76 -15.38 18.50
CA ASN A 15 -42.80 -13.97 18.09
C ASN A 15 -44.23 -13.44 17.92
N LYS A 16 -45.18 -14.28 17.49
CA LYS A 16 -46.60 -13.94 17.45
C LYS A 16 -47.13 -13.69 18.87
N LEU A 17 -46.88 -14.62 19.80
CA LEU A 17 -47.29 -14.50 21.20
C LEU A 17 -46.67 -13.27 21.89
N MET A 18 -45.42 -12.94 21.59
CA MET A 18 -44.77 -11.74 22.14
C MET A 18 -45.42 -10.44 21.67
N ARG A 19 -45.89 -10.38 20.41
CA ARG A 19 -46.63 -9.22 19.89
C ARG A 19 -48.02 -9.11 20.51
N GLU A 20 -48.70 -10.23 20.70
CA GLU A 20 -49.99 -10.27 21.39
C GLU A 20 -49.83 -9.84 22.85
N LYS A 21 -48.83 -10.38 23.57
CA LYS A 21 -48.47 -9.97 24.92
C LYS A 21 -48.25 -8.46 25.00
N TYR A 22 -47.49 -7.88 24.07
CA TYR A 22 -47.27 -6.43 24.03
C TYR A 22 -48.56 -5.64 23.85
N ARG A 23 -49.47 -6.09 22.96
CA ARG A 23 -50.78 -5.44 22.77
C ARG A 23 -51.63 -5.52 24.02
N TRP A 24 -51.63 -6.66 24.71
CA TRP A 24 -52.33 -6.84 25.97
C TRP A 24 -51.74 -5.97 27.08
N GLU A 25 -50.41 -5.89 27.20
CA GLU A 25 -49.75 -5.02 28.17
C GLU A 25 -50.08 -3.55 27.92
N GLN A 26 -50.13 -3.12 26.66
CA GLN A 26 -50.57 -1.77 26.30
C GLN A 26 -52.02 -1.54 26.73
N GLN A 27 -52.92 -2.49 26.45
CA GLN A 27 -54.32 -2.39 26.85
C GLN A 27 -54.47 -2.29 28.38
N ILE A 28 -53.67 -3.03 29.15
CA ILE A 28 -53.69 -2.95 30.62
C ILE A 28 -53.30 -1.55 31.08
N VAL A 29 -52.26 -0.96 30.49
CA VAL A 29 -51.83 0.40 30.80
C VAL A 29 -52.90 1.43 30.42
N ASP A 30 -53.53 1.27 29.26
CA ASP A 30 -54.58 2.18 28.78
C ASP A 30 -55.84 2.13 29.68
N LEU A 31 -56.10 0.98 30.32
CA LEU A 31 -57.14 0.81 31.33
C LEU A 31 -56.74 1.31 32.74
N GLY A 32 -55.55 1.91 32.89
CA GLY A 32 -55.03 2.43 34.16
C GLY A 32 -54.43 1.36 35.08
N GLY A 33 -54.11 0.18 34.54
CA GLY A 33 -53.43 -0.91 35.24
C GLY A 33 -51.92 -0.71 35.38
N ILE A 34 -51.25 -1.70 35.98
CA ILE A 34 -49.80 -1.69 36.21
C ILE A 34 -49.04 -1.90 34.90
N ASP A 35 -47.95 -1.15 34.68
CA ASP A 35 -47.07 -1.36 33.52
C ASP A 35 -46.16 -2.59 33.72
N TYR A 36 -46.60 -3.72 33.16
CA TYR A 36 -45.86 -4.98 33.18
C TYR A 36 -44.60 -4.97 32.31
N ARG A 37 -44.41 -4.00 31.41
CA ARG A 37 -43.18 -3.88 30.61
C ARG A 37 -41.99 -3.45 31.47
N ILE A 38 -42.27 -2.69 32.52
CA ILE A 38 -41.28 -2.19 33.49
C ILE A 38 -41.18 -3.12 34.70
N THR A 39 -42.34 -3.58 35.18
CA THR A 39 -42.47 -4.32 36.45
C THR A 39 -42.29 -5.82 36.29
N GLY A 40 -42.56 -6.35 35.09
CA GLY A 40 -42.38 -7.76 34.79
C GLY A 40 -40.92 -8.18 34.89
N PRO A 41 -40.63 -9.48 35.10
CA PRO A 41 -39.28 -9.98 35.01
C PRO A 41 -38.74 -9.55 33.64
N LYS A 42 -37.77 -8.62 33.64
CA LYS A 42 -36.99 -8.30 32.45
C LYS A 42 -36.52 -9.65 31.96
N THR A 43 -36.99 -10.03 30.78
CA THR A 43 -36.62 -11.29 30.13
C THR A 43 -35.14 -11.19 29.80
N LEU A 44 -34.29 -11.36 30.82
CA LEU A 44 -32.84 -11.31 30.74
C LEU A 44 -32.39 -12.55 29.97
N ASP A 45 -31.82 -12.29 28.79
CA ASP A 45 -30.69 -12.95 28.12
C ASP A 45 -30.73 -14.46 27.81
N ALA A 46 -31.61 -15.26 28.44
CA ALA A 46 -31.84 -16.66 28.09
C ALA A 46 -32.78 -16.84 26.87
N GLN A 47 -33.50 -15.79 26.46
CA GLN A 47 -34.70 -15.87 25.62
C GLN A 47 -34.69 -14.96 24.40
N GLY A 48 -33.78 -15.16 23.46
CA GLY A 48 -33.90 -14.49 22.15
C GLY A 48 -32.81 -13.48 21.87
N LYS A 49 -32.28 -13.48 20.66
CA LYS A 49 -31.34 -12.46 20.16
C LYS A 49 -32.02 -11.78 18.98
N GLU A 50 -32.00 -10.45 18.96
CA GLU A 50 -32.51 -9.67 17.84
C GLU A 50 -31.38 -9.50 16.81
N VAL A 51 -31.69 -9.74 15.54
CA VAL A 51 -30.73 -9.49 14.47
C VAL A 51 -30.46 -7.99 14.41
N PRO A 52 -29.18 -7.55 14.42
CA PRO A 52 -28.85 -6.14 14.25
C PRO A 52 -29.51 -5.57 12.99
N GLY A 53 -30.42 -4.62 13.16
CA GLY A 53 -31.17 -3.97 12.06
C GLY A 53 -32.58 -4.50 11.79
N ALA A 54 -32.94 -5.70 12.28
CA ALA A 54 -34.32 -6.20 12.17
C ALA A 54 -35.09 -5.87 13.46
N ARG A 55 -36.00 -4.90 13.39
CA ARG A 55 -36.68 -4.36 14.57
C ARG A 55 -37.84 -5.27 14.99
N GLY A 56 -37.66 -6.02 16.07
CA GLY A 56 -38.74 -6.69 16.81
C GLY A 56 -38.97 -8.18 16.53
N TYR A 57 -38.17 -8.82 15.67
CA TYR A 57 -38.17 -10.28 15.50
C TYR A 57 -37.00 -10.91 16.26
N LYS A 58 -37.28 -11.88 17.12
CA LYS A 58 -36.30 -12.52 18.00
C LYS A 58 -36.11 -13.98 17.61
N TYR A 59 -34.88 -14.46 17.70
CA TYR A 59 -34.56 -15.88 17.56
C TYR A 59 -34.22 -16.48 18.92
N PHE A 60 -35.04 -17.42 19.41
CA PHE A 60 -34.93 -18.01 20.75
C PHE A 60 -34.18 -19.36 20.75
N GLY A 61 -33.36 -19.62 21.76
CA GLY A 61 -32.66 -20.89 21.94
C GLY A 61 -31.99 -21.42 20.66
N ARG A 62 -32.35 -22.66 20.27
CA ARG A 62 -31.84 -23.35 19.07
C ARG A 62 -32.19 -22.65 17.74
N ALA A 63 -33.18 -21.75 17.73
CA ALA A 63 -33.52 -20.98 16.52
C ALA A 63 -32.39 -20.02 16.11
N LYS A 64 -31.48 -19.66 17.04
CA LYS A 64 -30.28 -18.86 16.74
C LYS A 64 -29.24 -19.64 15.94
N ASP A 65 -29.21 -20.95 16.09
CA ASP A 65 -28.20 -21.84 15.48
C ASP A 65 -28.63 -22.33 14.09
N LEU A 66 -29.82 -21.94 13.63
CA LEU A 66 -30.32 -22.29 12.31
C LEU A 66 -29.39 -21.76 11.21
N PRO A 67 -29.17 -22.53 10.14
CA PRO A 67 -28.39 -22.09 8.99
C PRO A 67 -29.00 -20.80 8.39
N GLY A 68 -28.15 -19.84 8.03
CA GLY A 68 -28.52 -18.48 7.61
C GLY A 68 -28.77 -17.51 8.77
N VAL A 69 -29.50 -17.92 9.81
CA VAL A 69 -29.74 -17.08 11.00
C VAL A 69 -28.47 -16.93 11.84
N LYS A 70 -27.73 -18.03 11.99
CA LYS A 70 -26.48 -18.08 12.74
C LYS A 70 -25.43 -17.09 12.21
N GLU A 71 -25.36 -16.93 10.89
CA GLU A 71 -24.42 -16.01 10.23
C GLU A 71 -24.74 -14.54 10.54
N LEU A 72 -26.02 -14.18 10.67
CA LEU A 72 -26.45 -12.82 11.04
C LEU A 72 -26.04 -12.44 12.47
N PHE A 73 -25.83 -13.44 13.32
CA PHE A 73 -25.43 -13.26 14.71
C PHE A 73 -23.94 -13.37 14.97
N GLN A 74 -23.20 -13.92 14.02
CA GLN A 74 -21.75 -13.93 14.10
C GLN A 74 -21.25 -12.49 13.93
N PRO A 75 -20.40 -12.00 14.83
CA PRO A 75 -19.75 -10.73 14.59
C PRO A 75 -18.96 -10.85 13.28
N LYS A 76 -19.10 -9.87 12.38
CA LYS A 76 -18.21 -9.79 11.22
C LYS A 76 -16.78 -9.83 11.77
N PRO A 77 -15.89 -10.67 11.20
CA PRO A 77 -14.50 -10.69 11.64
C PRO A 77 -14.01 -9.25 11.57
N LEU A 78 -13.35 -8.79 12.63
CA LEU A 78 -12.71 -7.49 12.66
C LEU A 78 -11.71 -7.49 11.50
N THR A 79 -12.10 -6.89 10.37
CA THR A 79 -11.15 -6.63 9.30
C THR A 79 -10.11 -5.74 9.96
N LEU A 80 -8.85 -6.17 9.93
CA LEU A 80 -7.75 -5.32 10.32
C LEU A 80 -7.90 -4.08 9.45
N LYS A 81 -8.31 -2.97 10.06
CA LYS A 81 -8.40 -1.70 9.34
C LYS A 81 -7.01 -1.45 8.79
N GLU A 82 -6.91 -1.28 7.48
CA GLU A 82 -5.65 -0.90 6.87
C GLU A 82 -5.16 0.36 7.59
N LYS A 83 -3.89 0.36 8.01
CA LYS A 83 -3.33 1.53 8.70
C LYS A 83 -3.51 2.73 7.80
N THR A 84 -4.13 3.77 8.33
CA THR A 84 -4.30 5.01 7.55
C THR A 84 -2.93 5.63 7.27
N ARG A 85 -2.83 6.43 6.20
CA ARG A 85 -1.58 7.14 5.88
C ARG A 85 -1.07 7.95 7.07
N ALA A 86 -1.95 8.56 7.86
CA ALA A 86 -1.58 9.29 9.08
C ALA A 86 -0.98 8.38 10.17
N GLU A 87 -1.49 7.16 10.34
CA GLU A 87 -0.92 6.18 11.27
C GLU A 87 0.43 5.63 10.79
N LEU A 88 0.61 5.49 9.48
CA LEU A 88 1.88 5.07 8.90
C LEU A 88 2.97 6.12 9.15
N HIS A 89 2.66 7.41 8.94
CA HIS A 89 3.60 8.53 9.14
C HIS A 89 3.84 8.90 10.60
N ARG A 90 3.04 8.36 11.54
CA ARG A 90 3.20 8.66 12.97
C ARG A 90 4.52 8.16 13.56
N ASN A 91 5.05 7.08 12.99
CA ASN A 91 6.28 6.43 13.46
C ASN A 91 7.44 6.64 12.47
N VAL A 92 7.31 7.62 11.57
CA VAL A 92 8.36 7.99 10.64
C VAL A 92 9.13 9.14 11.28
N ASP A 93 10.26 8.80 11.89
CA ASP A 93 11.11 9.75 12.60
C ASP A 93 12.12 10.43 11.66
N ALA A 94 12.84 11.43 12.17
CA ALA A 94 13.87 12.17 11.42
C ALA A 94 14.94 11.24 10.83
N ASP A 95 15.20 10.12 11.51
CA ASP A 95 16.11 9.04 11.10
C ASP A 95 15.68 8.43 9.75
N TYR A 96 14.38 8.31 9.47
CA TYR A 96 13.89 7.82 8.16
C TYR A 96 14.27 8.74 7.01
N TYR A 97 14.42 10.04 7.29
CA TYR A 97 14.81 11.05 6.32
C TYR A 97 16.33 11.31 6.31
N GLY A 98 17.12 10.56 7.08
CA GLY A 98 18.58 10.67 7.10
C GLY A 98 19.12 11.93 7.79
N TYR A 99 18.29 12.68 8.54
CA TYR A 99 18.73 13.92 9.20
C TYR A 99 19.82 13.72 10.27
N ARG A 100 20.13 12.47 10.65
CA ARG A 100 21.13 12.13 11.66
C ARG A 100 22.28 11.28 11.11
N ASP A 101 22.26 10.95 9.82
CA ASP A 101 23.32 10.13 9.20
C ASP A 101 24.65 10.90 9.11
N GLU A 102 24.61 12.23 9.05
CA GLU A 102 25.80 13.09 9.07
C GLU A 102 26.44 13.22 10.47
N GLU A 103 25.72 12.89 11.56
CA GLU A 103 26.25 13.03 12.94
C GLU A 103 27.13 11.85 13.37
N ASP A 104 26.96 10.67 12.77
CA ASP A 104 27.66 9.45 13.20
C ASP A 104 29.08 9.33 12.60
N GLY A 105 29.47 10.23 11.69
CA GLY A 105 30.82 10.29 11.10
C GLY A 105 31.18 9.15 10.14
N THR A 106 30.37 8.10 10.06
CA THR A 106 30.57 6.94 9.17
C THR A 106 30.68 7.31 7.70
N LEU A 107 29.90 8.32 7.26
CA LEU A 107 29.97 8.83 5.89
C LEU A 107 31.29 9.54 5.61
N LEU A 108 31.81 10.30 6.57
CA LEU A 108 33.09 11.02 6.44
C LEU A 108 34.27 10.07 6.35
N GLU A 109 34.29 9.00 7.16
CA GLU A 109 35.33 7.96 7.08
C GLU A 109 35.33 7.28 5.71
N PHE A 110 34.15 6.97 5.18
CA PHE A 110 34.01 6.39 3.84
C PHE A 110 34.48 7.36 2.74
N GLU A 111 34.13 8.64 2.83
CA GLU A 111 34.57 9.67 1.88
C GLU A 111 36.10 9.82 1.87
N GLU A 112 36.74 9.86 3.04
CA GLU A 112 38.20 9.95 3.16
C GLU A 112 38.92 8.74 2.54
N GLU A 113 38.40 7.52 2.76
CA GLU A 113 38.92 6.32 2.11
C GLU A 113 38.78 6.38 0.58
N GLN A 114 37.63 6.84 0.07
CA GLN A 114 37.41 6.98 -1.36
C GLN A 114 38.28 8.07 -1.98
N GLU A 115 38.48 9.21 -1.30
CA GLU A 115 39.40 10.26 -1.74
C GLU A 115 40.82 9.74 -1.86
N ARG A 116 41.29 8.96 -0.87
CA ARG A 116 42.61 8.36 -0.92
C ARG A 116 42.77 7.40 -2.11
N ILE A 117 41.77 6.54 -2.36
CA ILE A 117 41.78 5.62 -3.50
C ILE A 117 41.76 6.39 -4.83
N ALA A 118 40.94 7.45 -4.92
CA ALA A 118 40.85 8.28 -6.11
C ALA A 118 42.16 9.04 -6.37
N MET A 119 42.82 9.52 -5.31
CA MET A 119 44.11 10.20 -5.39
C MET A 119 45.21 9.24 -5.84
N GLU A 120 45.28 8.04 -5.27
CA GLU A 120 46.24 6.99 -5.66
C GLU A 120 46.05 6.62 -7.14
N LYS A 121 44.81 6.37 -7.56
CA LYS A 121 44.47 6.08 -8.96
C LYS A 121 44.81 7.23 -9.91
N ALA A 122 44.58 8.48 -9.50
CA ALA A 122 44.92 9.65 -10.29
C ALA A 122 46.44 9.82 -10.43
N LEU A 123 47.20 9.46 -9.39
CA LEU A 123 48.65 9.49 -9.40
C LEU A 123 49.21 8.40 -10.34
N GLU A 124 48.70 7.17 -10.25
CA GLU A 124 49.06 6.07 -11.17
C GLU A 124 48.78 6.45 -12.63
N GLN A 125 47.61 7.04 -12.92
CA GLN A 125 47.29 7.51 -14.28
C GLN A 125 48.19 8.65 -14.76
N ALA A 126 48.67 9.51 -13.86
CA ALA A 126 49.59 10.59 -14.20
C ALA A 126 51.00 10.06 -14.47
N GLU A 127 51.48 9.08 -13.68
CA GLU A 127 52.77 8.41 -13.91
C GLU A 127 52.76 7.63 -15.23
N GLU A 128 51.67 6.91 -15.53
CA GLU A 128 51.51 6.18 -16.80
C GLU A 128 51.48 7.15 -18.01
N ALA A 129 50.90 8.34 -17.85
CA ALA A 129 50.91 9.39 -18.88
C ALA A 129 52.28 10.10 -19.04
N ASP A 130 53.05 10.24 -17.96
CA ASP A 130 54.41 10.78 -17.99
C ASP A 130 55.41 9.76 -18.59
N GLU A 131 55.21 8.45 -18.39
CA GLU A 131 55.98 7.40 -19.07
C GLU A 131 55.68 7.35 -20.58
N ASP A 132 54.41 7.48 -20.99
CA ASP A 132 54.00 7.52 -22.41
C ASP A 132 54.48 8.80 -23.15
N THR A 133 54.79 9.88 -22.42
CA THR A 133 55.29 11.14 -23.02
C THR A 133 56.81 11.24 -23.12
N MET A 134 57.57 10.28 -22.58
CA MET A 134 59.04 10.22 -22.73
C MET A 134 59.51 9.64 -24.08
N GLU A 135 58.62 9.19 -24.97
CA GLU A 135 58.98 8.71 -26.32
C GLU A 135 58.81 9.73 -27.47
N VAL A 136 58.44 10.99 -27.21
CA VAL A 136 58.27 11.99 -28.29
C VAL A 136 59.08 13.27 -28.05
N ASP A 137 59.91 13.55 -29.05
CA ASP A 137 60.99 14.53 -29.15
C ASP A 137 60.61 15.99 -28.83
N GLY A 138 61.63 16.77 -28.48
CA GLY A 138 61.52 18.06 -27.83
C GLY A 138 60.91 19.20 -28.67
N GLN A 139 60.09 20.01 -27.99
CA GLN A 139 59.90 21.43 -28.30
C GLN A 139 59.36 22.18 -27.06
N GLN A 140 60.09 23.22 -26.66
CA GLN A 140 59.72 24.13 -25.57
C GLN A 140 58.54 25.01 -25.99
N GLY A 141 57.52 25.11 -25.13
CA GLY A 141 56.40 26.05 -25.31
C GLY A 141 55.47 26.07 -24.10
N GLU A 142 55.63 27.12 -23.28
CA GLU A 142 54.71 27.71 -22.29
C GLU A 142 53.66 26.80 -21.59
N ARG A 143 53.95 26.50 -20.31
CA ARG A 143 52.98 25.94 -19.35
C ARG A 143 51.92 26.97 -18.99
N SER A 144 50.76 26.91 -19.63
CA SER A 144 49.49 27.38 -19.05
C SER A 144 48.65 26.18 -18.64
N GLN A 145 48.58 25.92 -17.34
CA GLN A 145 47.71 24.90 -16.77
C GLN A 145 46.25 25.30 -16.99
N ALA A 146 45.56 24.60 -17.89
CA ALA A 146 44.11 24.57 -17.98
C ALA A 146 43.67 23.15 -17.66
N LEU A 147 42.91 22.98 -16.58
CA LEU A 147 42.09 21.79 -16.32
C LEU A 147 41.41 21.38 -17.62
N GLY A 148 41.69 20.15 -18.09
CA GLY A 148 41.22 19.63 -19.36
C GLY A 148 39.72 19.82 -19.50
N THR A 149 39.32 20.63 -20.47
CA THR A 149 37.90 20.89 -20.74
C THR A 149 37.30 19.56 -21.19
N LEU A 150 36.47 18.93 -20.36
CA LEU A 150 35.69 17.77 -20.78
C LEU A 150 34.91 18.17 -22.05
N TYR A 151 35.08 17.39 -23.11
CA TYR A 151 34.47 17.67 -24.41
C TYR A 151 32.93 17.60 -24.28
N VAL A 152 32.29 18.77 -24.34
CA VAL A 152 30.83 18.89 -24.42
C VAL A 152 30.47 19.12 -25.89
N PRO A 153 29.83 18.14 -26.56
CA PRO A 153 29.45 18.29 -27.96
C PRO A 153 28.62 19.54 -28.19
N SER A 154 28.90 20.25 -29.26
CA SER A 154 28.14 21.45 -29.61
C SER A 154 26.73 21.06 -30.06
N GLN A 155 25.75 21.96 -29.92
CA GLN A 155 24.36 21.67 -30.30
C GLN A 155 24.22 21.23 -31.77
N LYS A 156 25.06 21.77 -32.66
CA LYS A 156 25.09 21.37 -34.08
C LYS A 156 25.55 19.92 -34.26
N GLU A 157 26.57 19.48 -33.52
CA GLU A 157 27.06 18.11 -33.55
C GLU A 157 25.98 17.12 -33.07
N VAL A 158 25.24 17.50 -32.02
CA VAL A 158 24.11 16.71 -31.52
C VAL A 158 22.99 16.61 -32.56
N GLU A 159 22.64 17.73 -33.20
CA GLU A 159 21.61 17.75 -34.26
C GLU A 159 22.00 16.89 -35.47
N GLU A 160 23.25 16.99 -35.95
CA GLU A 160 23.75 16.16 -37.04
C GLU A 160 23.74 14.67 -36.67
N TYR A 161 24.13 14.34 -35.45
CA TYR A 161 24.10 12.96 -34.94
C TYR A 161 22.67 12.41 -34.92
N LEU A 162 21.71 13.19 -34.41
CA LEU A 162 20.30 12.81 -34.38
C LEU A 162 19.71 12.61 -35.78
N VAL A 163 20.07 13.47 -36.74
CA VAL A 163 19.65 13.34 -38.15
C VAL A 163 20.23 12.08 -38.78
N LYS A 164 21.53 11.80 -38.59
CA LYS A 164 22.18 10.58 -39.09
C LYS A 164 21.51 9.33 -38.52
N ARG A 165 21.27 9.30 -37.21
CA ARG A 165 20.57 8.19 -36.53
C ARG A 165 19.16 7.99 -37.08
N ARG A 166 18.41 9.07 -37.32
CA ARG A 166 17.06 9.01 -37.89
C ARG A 166 17.07 8.51 -39.34
N LYS A 167 18.04 8.95 -40.14
CA LYS A 167 18.23 8.50 -41.53
C LYS A 167 18.54 7.01 -41.60
N GLN A 168 19.42 6.50 -40.74
CA GLN A 168 19.74 5.08 -40.64
C GLN A 168 18.52 4.26 -40.24
N ALA A 169 17.77 4.66 -39.20
CA ALA A 169 16.57 3.95 -38.77
C ALA A 169 15.48 3.89 -39.86
N ILE A 170 15.40 4.91 -40.72
CA ILE A 170 14.49 4.94 -41.87
C ILE A 170 14.99 3.99 -42.97
N LEU A 171 16.28 3.99 -43.29
CA LEU A 171 16.88 3.05 -44.24
C LEU A 171 16.68 1.61 -43.79
N ASP A 172 16.93 1.31 -42.51
CA ASP A 172 16.72 -0.02 -41.94
C ASP A 172 15.25 -0.45 -42.07
N ARG A 173 14.30 0.47 -41.87
CA ARG A 173 12.87 0.19 -42.12
C ARG A 173 12.59 -0.14 -43.59
N TYR A 174 13.14 0.63 -44.53
CA TYR A 174 12.92 0.38 -45.96
C TYR A 174 13.60 -0.89 -46.45
N VAL A 175 14.82 -1.18 -45.98
CA VAL A 175 15.52 -2.44 -46.28
C VAL A 175 14.71 -3.63 -45.77
N ASN A 176 14.10 -3.52 -44.58
CA ASN A 176 13.21 -4.55 -44.06
C ASN A 176 11.91 -4.67 -44.88
N GLU A 177 11.32 -3.57 -45.34
CA GLU A 177 10.14 -3.61 -46.23
C GLU A 177 10.43 -4.21 -47.60
N ASP A 178 11.61 -3.96 -48.18
CA ASP A 178 12.00 -4.53 -49.46
C ASP A 178 12.25 -6.04 -49.34
N LEU A 179 12.87 -6.50 -48.25
CA LEU A 179 13.02 -7.94 -47.95
C LEU A 179 11.67 -8.64 -47.81
N VAL A 180 10.67 -8.00 -47.21
CA VAL A 180 9.29 -8.53 -47.07
C VAL A 180 8.53 -8.56 -48.40
N LYS A 181 8.86 -7.69 -49.37
CA LYS A 181 8.23 -7.67 -50.70
C LYS A 181 8.86 -8.65 -51.69
N THR A 182 10.11 -9.06 -51.46
CA THR A 182 10.83 -10.02 -52.32
C THR A 182 10.70 -11.49 -51.89
N ALA A 183 10.03 -11.77 -50.78
CA ALA A 183 9.68 -13.12 -50.30
C ALA A 183 8.22 -13.46 -50.65
#